data_AF-A0A536M1A6-F1
#
_entry.id   AF-A0A536M1A6-F1
#
_cell.length_a   1.000
_cell.length_b   1.000
_cell.length_c   1.000
_cell.angle_alpha   90.00
_cell.angle_beta   90.00
_cell.angle_gamma   90.00
#
_symmetry.space_group_name_H-M   'P 1'
#
loop_
_entity.id
_entity.type
_entity.pdbx_description
1 polymer ?
#
loop_
_entity_poly.entity_id
_entity_poly.type
_entity_poly.pdbx_seq_one_letter_code
_entity_poly.pdbx_strand_id
1 'polypeptide(L)'
;VTFGMGQTHFAADASTSYYLQAALAEAVGTGLLLFAILGIVDGRSPQQLAGLVIGGAVVGIILIFGPVTGASLNPARAFGPELVQAIAGGTTF
;
A
#
# COMPACT_ATOMS: atom_id res chain seq x y z
N VAL A 1 3.52 4.33 22.77
CA VAL A 1 4.67 4.80 21.96
C VAL A 1 4.37 4.47 20.52
N THR A 2 4.42 5.45 19.62
CA THR A 2 4.24 5.19 18.18
C THR A 2 5.63 5.05 17.57
N PHE A 3 5.96 3.86 17.08
CA PHE A 3 7.33 3.53 16.69
C PHE A 3 7.71 3.99 15.28
N GLY A 4 6.85 4.79 14.61
CA GLY A 4 7.19 5.45 13.34
C GLY A 4 7.48 4.49 12.17
N MET A 5 6.93 3.28 12.20
CA MET A 5 7.29 2.20 11.27
C MET A 5 6.60 2.28 9.89
N GLY A 6 6.01 3.42 9.51
CA GLY A 6 5.36 3.58 8.20
C GLY A 6 3.97 2.93 8.05
N GLN A 7 3.25 2.87 9.17
CA GLN A 7 1.92 2.29 9.32
C GLN A 7 0.85 3.00 8.47
N THR A 8 0.05 2.23 7.74
CA THR A 8 -1.07 2.72 6.94
C THR A 8 -2.34 2.81 7.77
N HIS A 9 -2.83 4.01 8.02
CA HIS A 9 -4.02 4.26 8.84
C HIS A 9 -5.23 4.63 7.96
N PHE A 10 -6.43 4.33 8.46
CA PHE A 10 -7.67 4.89 7.94
C PHE A 10 -7.85 6.33 8.45
N ALA A 11 -8.55 7.19 7.71
CA ALA A 11 -8.86 8.53 8.21
C ALA A 11 -9.73 8.46 9.47
N ALA A 12 -9.54 9.42 10.38
CA ALA A 12 -10.11 9.43 11.73
C ALA A 12 -11.65 9.42 11.82
N ASP A 13 -12.36 9.73 10.73
CA ASP A 13 -13.84 9.81 10.66
C ASP A 13 -14.47 8.67 9.85
N ALA A 14 -14.03 7.43 10.09
CA ALA A 14 -14.47 6.27 9.32
C ALA A 14 -15.92 5.85 9.61
N SER A 15 -16.87 6.43 8.87
CA SER A 15 -18.22 5.88 8.69
C SER A 15 -18.18 4.57 7.89
N THR A 16 -19.19 3.70 7.96
CA THR A 16 -19.24 2.42 7.19
C THR A 16 -18.97 2.60 5.69
N SER A 17 -19.35 3.75 5.12
CA SER A 17 -19.08 4.14 3.73
C SER A 17 -17.57 4.30 3.45
N TYR A 18 -16.81 4.79 4.42
CA TYR A 18 -15.37 5.01 4.31
C TYR A 18 -14.58 3.70 4.16
N TYR A 19 -14.96 2.64 4.89
CA TYR A 19 -14.29 1.34 4.79
C TYR A 19 -14.43 0.71 3.40
N LEU A 20 -15.59 0.87 2.76
CA LEU A 20 -15.83 0.43 1.39
C LEU A 20 -14.96 1.21 0.39
N GLN A 21 -14.88 2.53 0.54
CA GLN A 21 -14.01 3.36 -0.28
C GLN A 21 -12.53 3.00 -0.10
N ALA A 22 -12.09 2.76 1.14
CA ALA A 22 -10.73 2.35 1.46
C ALA A 22 -10.39 0.98 0.87
N ALA A 23 -11.28 0.00 0.99
CA ALA A 23 -11.10 -1.32 0.41
C ALA A 23 -11.01 -1.28 -1.12
N LEU A 24 -11.83 -0.46 -1.77
CA LEU A 24 -11.77 -0.25 -3.22
C LEU A 24 -10.48 0.45 -3.66
N ALA A 25 -10.06 1.49 -2.92
CA ALA A 25 -8.81 2.19 -3.18
C ALA A 25 -7.60 1.23 -3.11
N GLU A 26 -7.53 0.40 -2.07
CA GLU A 26 -6.47 -0.61 -1.93
C GLU A 26 -6.54 -1.69 -3.01
N ALA A 27 -7.74 -2.16 -3.39
CA ALA A 27 -7.89 -3.16 -4.45
C ALA A 27 -7.43 -2.62 -5.81
N VAL A 28 -7.82 -1.39 -6.15
CA VAL A 28 -7.42 -0.73 -7.40
C VAL A 28 -5.91 -0.42 -7.40
N GLY A 29 -5.38 0.14 -6.31
CA GLY A 29 -3.96 0.41 -6.18
C GLY A 29 -3.10 -0.86 -6.31
N THR A 30 -3.50 -1.94 -5.63
CA THR A 30 -2.80 -3.23 -5.71
C THR A 30 -2.92 -3.85 -7.11
N GLY A 31 -4.09 -3.73 -7.75
CA GLY A 31 -4.29 -4.17 -9.13
C GLY A 31 -3.39 -3.45 -10.13
N LEU A 32 -3.22 -2.14 -9.99
CA LEU A 32 -2.31 -1.34 -10.81
C LEU A 32 -0.83 -1.73 -10.59
N LEU A 33 -0.44 -1.99 -9.35
CA LEU A 33 0.90 -2.47 -9.03
C LEU A 33 1.16 -3.84 -9.67
N LEU A 34 0.23 -4.78 -9.55
CA LEU A 34 0.35 -6.10 -10.18
C LEU A 34 0.36 -6.01 -11.70
N PHE A 35 -0.45 -5.12 -12.30
CA PHE A 35 -0.43 -4.87 -13.73
C PHE A 35 0.96 -4.38 -14.20
N ALA A 36 1.58 -3.44 -13.48
CA ALA A 36 2.93 -2.98 -13.79
C ALA A 36 3.98 -4.09 -13.65
N ILE A 37 3.90 -4.90 -12.59
CA ILE A 37 4.80 -6.05 -12.36
C ILE A 37 4.66 -7.07 -13.48
N LEU A 38 3.44 -7.53 -13.76
CA LEU A 38 3.20 -8.55 -14.80
C LEU A 38 3.59 -8.02 -16.18
N GLY A 39 3.36 -6.73 -16.45
CA GLY A 39 3.75 -6.09 -17.70
C GLY A 39 5.27 -6.08 -17.92
N ILE A 40 6.07 -5.78 -16.89
CA ILE A 40 7.54 -5.68 -17.03
C ILE A 40 8.26 -7.03 -16.88
N VAL A 41 7.61 -8.02 -16.27
CA VAL A 41 8.12 -9.41 -16.17
C VAL A 41 7.91 -10.18 -17.47
N ASP A 42 7.01 -9.75 -18.36
CA ASP A 42 6.84 -10.36 -19.68
C ASP A 42 8.17 -10.35 -20.46
N GLY A 43 8.49 -11.47 -21.12
CA GLY A 43 9.76 -11.66 -21.83
C GLY A 43 9.97 -10.70 -23.00
N ARG A 44 8.91 -10.01 -23.47
CA ARG A 44 8.96 -8.99 -24.53
C ARG A 44 9.29 -7.59 -23.99
N SER A 45 9.29 -7.42 -22.67
CA SER A 45 9.51 -6.14 -22.02
C SER A 45 10.98 -5.89 -21.68
N PRO A 46 11.43 -4.62 -21.61
CA PRO A 46 12.80 -4.27 -21.26
C PRO A 46 13.05 -4.51 -19.76
N GLN A 47 13.44 -5.74 -19.41
CA GLN A 47 13.63 -6.18 -18.02
C GLN A 47 14.64 -5.34 -17.23
N GLN A 48 15.59 -4.67 -17.90
CA GLN A 48 16.55 -3.77 -17.22
C GLN A 48 15.86 -2.59 -16.53
N LEU A 49 14.66 -2.22 -16.97
CA LEU A 49 13.87 -1.13 -16.40
C LEU A 49 12.87 -1.58 -15.33
N ALA A 50 12.85 -2.86 -14.95
CA ALA A 50 11.90 -3.42 -13.98
C ALA A 50 11.82 -2.62 -12.68
N GLY A 51 12.97 -2.29 -12.10
CA GLY A 51 13.01 -1.48 -10.88
C GLY A 51 12.39 -0.09 -11.03
N LEU A 52 12.64 0.58 -12.17
CA LEU A 52 12.10 1.91 -12.44
C LEU A 52 10.59 1.88 -12.72
N VAL A 53 10.12 0.89 -13.47
CA VAL A 53 8.70 0.73 -13.79
C VAL A 53 7.89 0.42 -12.54
N ILE A 54 8.35 -0.53 -11.72
CA ILE A 54 7.67 -0.91 -10.48
C ILE A 54 7.74 0.24 -9.47
N GLY A 55 8.93 0.83 -9.28
CA GLY A 55 9.10 1.97 -8.37
C GLY A 55 8.27 3.19 -8.78
N GLY A 56 8.24 3.51 -10.08
CA GLY A 56 7.41 4.59 -10.63
C GLY A 56 5.91 4.33 -10.46
N ALA A 57 5.46 3.09 -10.67
CA ALA A 57 4.08 2.70 -10.41
C ALA A 57 3.71 2.91 -8.93
N VAL A 58 4.55 2.45 -8.00
CA VAL A 58 4.34 2.65 -6.56
C VAL A 58 4.25 4.13 -6.20
N VAL A 59 5.17 4.98 -6.71
CA VAL A 59 5.12 6.43 -6.48
C VAL A 59 3.81 7.03 -6.98
N GLY A 60 3.40 6.71 -8.21
CA GLY A 60 2.15 7.22 -8.78
C GLY A 60 0.92 6.80 -7.95
N ILE A 61 0.89 5.55 -7.50
CA ILE A 61 -0.19 5.02 -6.67
C ILE A 61 -0.23 5.73 -5.31
N ILE A 62 0.92 5.96 -4.66
CA ILE A 62 0.99 6.66 -3.37
C ILE A 62 0.50 8.11 -3.50
N LEU A 63 0.85 8.81 -4.59
CA LEU A 63 0.39 10.19 -4.80
C LEU A 63 -1.14 10.29 -4.97
N ILE A 64 -1.78 9.26 -5.50
CA ILE A 64 -3.23 9.23 -5.75
C ILE A 64 -4.00 8.69 -4.53
N PHE A 65 -3.59 7.53 -3.99
CA PHE A 65 -4.33 6.79 -2.96
C PHE A 65 -3.77 6.97 -1.55
N GLY A 66 -2.56 7.53 -1.42
CA GLY A 66 -1.93 7.82 -0.12
C GLY A 66 -2.80 8.64 0.83
N PRO A 67 -3.49 9.71 0.40
CA PRO A 67 -4.39 10.47 1.27
C PRO A 67 -5.62 9.70 1.78
N VAL A 68 -5.99 8.58 1.15
CA VAL A 68 -7.19 7.80 1.52
C VAL A 68 -6.83 6.66 2.49
N THR A 69 -5.77 5.91 2.21
CA THR A 69 -5.44 4.69 2.98
C THR A 69 -3.97 4.59 3.38
N GLY A 70 -3.16 5.58 3.04
CA GLY A 70 -1.70 5.48 3.12
C GLY A 70 -1.07 4.59 2.03
N ALA A 71 -1.88 4.10 1.07
CA ALA A 71 -1.48 3.19 -0.01
C ALA A 71 -0.67 2.00 0.52
N SER A 72 -1.35 1.09 1.22
CA SER A 72 -0.75 -0.11 1.80
C SER A 72 -0.19 -1.02 0.71
N LEU A 73 -0.99 -1.31 -0.33
CA LEU A 73 -0.67 -2.11 -1.54
C LEU A 73 -0.20 -3.55 -1.27
N ASN A 74 0.03 -3.90 -0.01
CA ASN A 74 0.64 -5.14 0.41
C ASN A 74 0.24 -5.42 1.87
N PRO A 75 -0.59 -6.45 2.11
CA PRO A 75 -0.99 -6.86 3.45
C PRO A 75 0.19 -7.13 4.38
N ALA A 76 1.29 -7.71 3.90
CA ALA A 76 2.48 -7.96 4.72
C ALA A 76 3.20 -6.68 5.14
N ARG A 77 3.19 -5.65 4.27
CA ARG A 77 3.76 -4.32 4.57
C ARG A 77 2.98 -3.63 5.69
N ALA A 78 1.66 -3.79 5.73
CA ALA A 78 0.82 -3.19 6.79
C ALA A 78 0.77 -4.06 8.06
N PHE A 79 0.56 -5.37 7.93
CA PHE A 79 0.38 -6.25 9.07
C PHE A 79 1.67 -6.46 9.88
N GLY A 80 2.82 -6.59 9.22
CA GLY A 80 4.09 -6.88 9.89
C GLY A 80 4.45 -5.83 10.95
N PRO A 81 4.49 -4.53 10.58
CA PRO A 81 4.72 -3.46 11.53
C PRO A 81 3.65 -3.42 12.64
N GLU A 82 2.36 -3.62 12.31
CA GLU A 82 1.28 -3.63 13.32
C GLU A 82 1.44 -4.73 14.35
N LEU A 83 1.80 -5.93 13.91
CA LEU A 83 2.07 -7.05 14.82
C LEU A 83 3.21 -6.72 15.78
N VAL A 84 4.29 -6.10 15.28
CA VAL A 84 5.42 -5.66 16.12
C VAL A 84 4.97 -4.59 17.12
N GLN A 85 4.11 -3.65 16.72
CA GLN A 85 3.55 -2.68 17.66
C GLN A 85 2.68 -3.35 18.72
N ALA A 86 1.82 -4.29 18.34
CA ALA A 86 0.93 -5.00 19.26
C ALA A 86 1.71 -5.74 20.36
N ILE A 87 2.80 -6.44 20.00
CA ILE A 87 3.61 -7.19 20.97
C ILE A 87 4.51 -6.29 21.82
N ALA A 88 4.93 -5.13 21.31
CA ALA A 88 5.82 -4.21 22.00
C ALA A 88 5.08 -3.21 22.91
N GLY A 89 3.75 -3.31 23.03
CA GLY A 89 2.92 -2.35 23.78
C GLY A 89 2.81 -0.97 23.10
N GLY A 90 2.98 -0.94 21.77
CA GLY A 90 2.77 0.23 20.93
C GLY A 90 1.30 0.53 20.69
N THR A 91 1.03 1.68 20.09
CA THR A 91 -0.32 2.04 19.61
C THR A 91 -0.58 1.36 18.27
N THR A 92 -1.51 0.40 18.26
CA THR A 92 -2.10 -0.15 17.03
C THR A 92 -3.27 0.73 16.58
N PHE A 93 -3.75 0.53 15.35
CA PHE A 93 -4.95 1.21 14.86
C PHE A 93 -6.19 0.96 15.73
#